data_AF-A0A2S7F7W4-F1
#
_entry.id   AF-A0A2S7F7W4-F1
#
_cell.length_a   1.000
_cell.length_b   1.000
_cell.length_c   1.000
_cell.angle_alpha   90.00
_cell.angle_beta   90.00
_cell.angle_gamma   90.00
#
_symmetry.space_group_name_H-M   'P 1'
#
loop_
_entity.id
_entity.type
_entity.pdbx_description
1 polymer ?
#
loop_
_entity_poly.entity_id
_entity_poly.type
_entity_poly.pdbx_seq_one_letter_code
_entity_poly.pdbx_strand_id
1 'polypeptide(L)'
;MKYKTILALSLTAMLTVGVMITGCGNKTDNSTNTTDNGNTATDKLKESANKAGDAVKDGAEAVKDSVEGVGNAIKYTAIDVKNDISKGGRDLKESVDSKKDYFAGTTETDYTSEDGELIRVYEFKNSADADAAVKKISSDGLTIDGNAVYTTKPHYYRKGDTIVIYEGTNDAYITEFNTLYGNPLI
;
A
#
# COMPACT_ATOMS: atom_id res chain seq x y z
N MET A 1 -9.49 -44.68 -19.24
CA MET A 1 -8.90 -44.01 -20.43
C MET A 1 -8.05 -42.86 -19.92
N LYS A 2 -6.80 -42.77 -20.37
CA LYS A 2 -5.79 -41.80 -19.93
C LYS A 2 -5.66 -40.72 -20.99
N TYR A 3 -5.69 -39.44 -20.61
CA TYR A 3 -5.27 -38.34 -21.46
C TYR A 3 -4.14 -37.61 -20.76
N LYS A 4 -2.93 -37.75 -21.31
CA LYS A 4 -1.73 -36.98 -21.00
C LYS A 4 -1.52 -36.01 -22.15
N THR A 5 -1.31 -34.73 -21.87
CA THR A 5 -0.80 -33.72 -22.82
C THR A 5 -0.22 -32.57 -21.98
N ILE A 6 1.06 -32.63 -21.60
CA ILE A 6 2.27 -32.09 -22.27
C ILE A 6 2.38 -30.56 -22.13
N LEU A 7 3.21 -30.16 -21.17
CA LEU A 7 3.85 -28.85 -21.02
C LEU A 7 4.61 -28.49 -22.31
N ALA A 8 4.46 -27.26 -22.80
CA ALA A 8 5.41 -26.63 -23.71
C ALA A 8 5.72 -25.22 -23.21
N LEU A 9 6.89 -25.08 -22.59
CA LEU A 9 7.46 -23.83 -22.09
C LEU A 9 8.43 -23.32 -23.17
N SER A 10 8.08 -22.25 -23.89
CA SER A 10 8.99 -21.61 -24.86
C SER A 10 9.56 -20.31 -24.29
N LEU A 11 10.79 -20.41 -23.79
CA LEU A 11 11.63 -19.29 -23.39
C LEU A 11 12.27 -18.67 -24.63
N THR A 12 11.95 -17.41 -24.96
CA THR A 12 12.63 -16.68 -26.04
C THR A 12 13.33 -15.45 -25.45
N ALA A 13 14.65 -15.55 -25.30
CA ALA A 13 15.52 -14.42 -25.02
C ALA A 13 15.90 -13.74 -26.35
N MET A 14 15.75 -12.42 -26.44
CA MET A 14 16.37 -11.62 -27.50
C MET A 14 17.23 -10.53 -26.87
N LEU A 15 18.54 -10.69 -27.04
CA LEU A 15 19.54 -9.63 -26.94
C LEU A 15 19.48 -8.75 -28.18
N THR A 16 19.50 -7.43 -28.01
CA THR A 16 20.12 -6.52 -28.99
C THR A 16 20.96 -5.45 -28.29
N VAL A 17 22.09 -5.14 -28.93
CA VAL A 17 23.28 -4.45 -28.42
C VAL A 17 23.46 -3.10 -29.13
N GLY A 18 23.94 -2.07 -28.40
CA GLY A 18 24.73 -0.91 -28.89
C GLY A 18 23.92 0.23 -29.52
N VAL A 19 24.30 1.52 -29.46
CA VAL A 19 25.63 2.15 -29.41
C VAL A 19 25.53 3.57 -28.79
N MET A 20 26.62 4.01 -28.15
CA MET A 20 26.85 5.35 -27.56
C MET A 20 27.07 6.44 -28.62
N ILE A 21 26.61 7.69 -28.38
CA ILE A 21 27.28 8.89 -28.90
C ILE A 21 27.31 9.98 -27.82
N THR A 22 28.54 10.41 -27.53
CA THR A 22 28.98 11.53 -26.72
C THR A 22 28.61 12.87 -27.38
N GLY A 23 28.09 13.82 -26.59
CA GLY A 23 27.93 15.22 -27.01
C GLY A 23 28.32 16.17 -25.88
N CYS A 24 29.53 16.70 -25.94
CA CYS A 24 30.04 17.80 -25.12
C CYS A 24 29.94 19.15 -25.87
N GLY A 25 29.67 20.23 -25.14
CA GLY A 25 29.98 21.62 -25.50
C GLY A 25 28.81 22.58 -25.30
N ASN A 26 28.90 23.74 -24.64
CA ASN A 26 29.99 24.40 -23.92
C ASN A 26 29.38 25.45 -22.97
N LYS A 27 29.89 25.48 -21.72
CA LYS A 27 30.42 26.65 -20.99
C LYS A 27 29.77 28.03 -21.23
N THR A 28 29.08 28.54 -20.21
CA THR A 28 29.23 29.94 -19.77
C THR A 28 29.74 29.90 -18.34
N ASP A 29 31.03 30.22 -18.19
CA ASP A 29 31.65 30.53 -16.91
C ASP A 29 31.24 31.95 -16.50
N ASN A 30 30.88 32.15 -15.22
CA ASN A 30 31.57 33.16 -14.41
C ASN A 30 31.33 32.88 -12.91
N SER A 31 32.39 32.37 -12.27
CA SER A 31 32.97 32.85 -10.99
C SER A 31 32.03 32.96 -9.78
N THR A 32 32.30 32.38 -8.61
CA THR A 32 33.61 32.26 -7.93
C THR A 32 33.49 31.28 -6.74
N ASN A 33 34.53 30.45 -6.58
CA ASN A 33 35.02 29.77 -5.36
C ASN A 33 34.12 28.81 -4.54
N THR A 34 34.37 27.50 -4.72
CA THR A 34 34.97 26.54 -3.76
C THR A 34 35.04 27.05 -2.30
N THR A 35 34.59 26.33 -1.27
CA THR A 35 35.23 25.09 -0.75
C THR A 35 34.45 24.56 0.47
N ASP A 36 34.31 23.24 0.55
CA ASP A 36 34.15 22.35 1.71
C ASP A 36 32.94 22.38 2.67
N ASN A 37 32.15 21.29 2.54
CA ASN A 37 31.87 20.29 3.58
C ASN A 37 32.14 20.69 5.04
N GLY A 38 31.07 20.84 5.84
CA GLY A 38 31.20 21.01 7.29
C GLY A 38 29.86 21.19 8.00
N ASN A 39 29.36 20.09 8.58
CA ASN A 39 28.32 19.99 9.60
C ASN A 39 28.10 21.28 10.43
N THR A 40 26.96 21.96 10.28
CA THR A 40 26.51 23.04 11.20
C THR A 40 24.97 23.10 11.30
N ALA A 41 24.38 22.01 11.79
CA ALA A 41 23.01 21.97 12.30
C ALA A 41 22.86 22.65 13.69
N THR A 42 23.63 23.72 13.99
CA THR A 42 23.73 24.21 15.38
C THR A 42 23.79 25.74 15.55
N ASP A 43 23.68 26.54 14.49
CA ASP A 43 23.68 28.02 14.63
C ASP A 43 22.35 28.71 14.31
N LYS A 44 21.26 27.94 14.07
CA LYS A 44 19.89 28.49 14.02
C LYS A 44 19.08 28.29 15.31
N LEU A 45 19.69 27.70 16.35
CA LEU A 45 19.01 27.36 17.61
C LEU A 45 19.21 28.37 18.75
N LYS A 46 20.03 29.41 18.57
CA LYS A 46 20.38 30.36 19.65
C LYS A 46 19.70 31.73 19.61
N GLU A 47 18.68 31.92 18.77
CA GLU A 47 17.89 33.17 18.76
C GLU A 47 16.38 32.94 18.64
N SER A 48 15.85 32.00 19.44
CA SER A 48 14.38 31.78 19.54
C SER A 48 13.88 31.57 20.97
N ALA A 49 14.72 31.81 21.99
CA ALA A 49 14.38 31.45 23.37
C ALA A 49 13.48 32.46 24.13
N ASN A 50 13.12 33.61 23.54
CA ASN A 50 12.40 34.68 24.26
C ASN A 50 11.03 35.08 23.65
N LYS A 51 10.35 34.18 22.95
CA LYS A 51 8.92 34.35 22.59
C LYS A 51 8.08 33.09 22.84
N ALA A 52 8.43 32.33 23.87
CA ALA A 52 7.64 31.22 24.38
C ALA A 52 6.50 31.74 25.27
N GLY A 53 5.39 32.13 24.65
CA GLY A 53 4.15 32.50 25.35
C GLY A 53 2.92 31.99 24.63
N ASP A 54 2.84 32.18 23.31
CA ASP A 54 1.65 31.79 22.51
C ASP A 54 1.93 30.78 21.39
N ALA A 55 3.18 30.56 20.96
CA ALA A 55 3.49 29.73 19.80
C ALA A 55 3.45 28.20 20.03
N VAL A 56 3.32 27.75 21.28
CA VAL A 56 3.31 26.30 21.59
C VAL A 56 1.97 25.65 21.26
N LYS A 57 0.87 26.42 21.28
CA LYS A 57 -0.46 25.89 20.96
C LYS A 57 -0.64 25.73 19.45
N ASP A 58 -0.22 26.74 18.68
CA ASP A 58 -0.28 26.70 17.22
C ASP A 58 0.74 25.72 16.62
N GLY A 59 1.89 25.52 17.25
CA GLY A 59 2.88 24.53 16.80
C GLY A 59 2.43 23.07 17.00
N ALA A 60 1.73 22.78 18.10
CA ALA A 60 1.16 21.46 18.34
C ALA A 60 -0.05 21.18 17.43
N GLU A 61 -0.89 22.20 17.18
CA GLU A 61 -1.99 22.09 16.22
C GLU A 61 -1.50 22.02 14.77
N ALA A 62 -0.46 22.76 14.38
CA ALA A 62 0.12 22.68 13.04
C ALA A 62 0.86 21.36 12.77
N VAL A 63 1.45 20.72 13.79
CA VAL A 63 2.00 19.36 13.65
C VAL A 63 0.88 18.32 13.58
N LYS A 64 -0.22 18.51 14.32
CA LYS A 64 -1.41 17.66 14.22
C LYS A 64 -2.10 17.81 12.86
N ASP A 65 -2.20 19.03 12.33
CA ASP A 65 -2.79 19.36 11.03
C ASP A 65 -1.89 18.95 9.85
N SER A 66 -0.56 19.01 10.02
CA SER A 66 0.39 18.47 9.02
C SER A 66 0.42 16.93 9.01
N VAL A 67 0.06 16.26 10.12
CA VAL A 67 -0.10 14.79 10.19
C VAL A 67 -1.50 14.36 9.75
N GLU A 68 -2.54 15.14 10.04
CA GLU A 68 -3.92 14.92 9.57
C GLU A 68 -4.06 15.24 8.07
N GLY A 69 -3.27 16.17 7.53
CA GLY A 69 -3.14 16.46 6.10
C GLY A 69 -2.38 15.40 5.28
N VAL A 70 -1.69 14.47 5.95
CA VAL A 70 -1.18 13.21 5.36
C VAL A 70 -2.17 12.05 5.54
N GLY A 71 -3.07 12.15 6.55
CA GLY A 71 -4.04 11.11 6.93
C GLY A 71 -5.29 11.02 6.05
N ASN A 72 -5.64 12.11 5.35
CA ASN A 72 -6.32 12.06 4.05
C ASN A 72 -5.19 12.00 2.99
N ALA A 73 -5.17 11.12 1.98
CA ALA A 73 -6.03 11.34 0.83
C ALA A 73 -5.81 10.33 -0.30
N ILE A 74 -5.29 9.12 -0.06
CA ILE A 74 -5.39 8.09 -1.11
C ILE A 74 -6.63 7.29 -0.83
N LYS A 75 -7.76 7.83 -1.27
CA LYS A 75 -8.98 7.04 -1.44
C LYS A 75 -8.63 5.90 -2.37
N TYR A 76 -8.82 4.67 -1.90
CA TYR A 76 -8.60 3.47 -2.69
C TYR A 76 -9.82 2.60 -2.54
N THR A 77 -10.53 2.31 -3.62
CA THR A 77 -11.87 1.72 -3.57
C THR A 77 -11.85 0.25 -3.94
N ALA A 78 -12.97 -0.45 -3.74
CA ALA A 78 -13.14 -1.81 -4.26
C ALA A 78 -12.97 -1.89 -5.78
N ILE A 79 -13.39 -0.84 -6.51
CA ILE A 79 -13.17 -0.73 -7.96
C ILE A 79 -11.67 -0.66 -8.28
N ASP A 80 -10.87 0.05 -7.49
CA ASP A 80 -9.42 0.12 -7.69
C ASP A 80 -8.76 -1.25 -7.46
N VAL A 81 -9.19 -2.00 -6.43
CA VAL A 81 -8.75 -3.38 -6.19
C VAL A 81 -9.05 -4.25 -7.41
N LYS A 82 -10.29 -4.21 -7.91
CA LYS A 82 -10.71 -4.98 -9.08
C LYS A 82 -9.89 -4.62 -10.31
N ASN A 83 -9.69 -3.33 -10.57
CA ASN A 83 -8.92 -2.85 -11.71
C ASN A 83 -7.44 -3.25 -11.63
N ASP A 84 -6.82 -3.16 -10.46
CA ASP A 84 -5.41 -3.52 -10.30
C ASP A 84 -5.19 -5.03 -10.49
N ILE A 85 -6.11 -5.87 -9.99
CA ILE A 85 -6.07 -7.32 -10.24
C ILE A 85 -6.32 -7.65 -11.72
N SER A 86 -7.26 -6.97 -12.39
CA SER A 86 -7.47 -7.11 -13.83
C SER A 86 -6.27 -6.69 -14.68
N LYS A 87 -5.51 -5.65 -14.27
CA LYS A 87 -4.24 -5.29 -14.92
C LYS A 87 -3.17 -6.37 -14.74
N GLY A 88 -3.23 -7.12 -13.64
CA GLY A 88 -2.43 -8.33 -13.40
C GLY A 88 -2.85 -9.54 -14.23
N GLY A 89 -3.89 -9.40 -15.08
CA GLY A 89 -4.37 -10.46 -15.97
C GLY A 89 -5.29 -11.48 -15.32
N ARG A 90 -5.94 -11.12 -14.20
CA ARG A 90 -6.93 -11.97 -13.51
C ARG A 90 -8.25 -11.25 -13.37
N ASP A 91 -9.36 -11.96 -13.43
CA ASP A 91 -10.67 -11.36 -13.21
C ASP A 91 -11.22 -11.63 -11.81
N LEU A 92 -11.95 -10.64 -11.29
CA LEU A 92 -12.73 -10.74 -10.06
C LEU A 92 -14.22 -10.58 -10.37
N LYS A 93 -15.04 -11.45 -9.80
CA LYS A 93 -16.51 -11.39 -9.89
C LYS A 93 -17.08 -10.83 -8.60
N GLU A 94 -18.14 -10.04 -8.68
CA GLU A 94 -18.88 -9.63 -7.48
C GLU A 94 -19.36 -10.86 -6.72
N SER A 95 -19.20 -10.86 -5.41
CA SER A 95 -19.70 -11.90 -4.52
C SER A 95 -20.97 -11.39 -3.84
N VAL A 96 -22.09 -12.07 -4.08
CA VAL A 96 -23.38 -11.75 -3.46
C VAL A 96 -23.56 -12.61 -2.19
N ASP A 97 -24.23 -12.04 -1.19
CA ASP A 97 -24.57 -12.71 0.08
C ASP A 97 -23.38 -13.22 0.92
N SER A 98 -22.19 -12.69 0.69
CA SER A 98 -20.94 -13.08 1.38
C SER A 98 -20.51 -12.13 2.50
N LYS A 99 -21.19 -10.98 2.65
CA LYS A 99 -20.81 -9.90 3.58
C LYS A 99 -20.69 -10.35 5.04
N LYS A 100 -19.74 -9.76 5.76
CA LYS A 100 -19.49 -10.07 7.17
C LYS A 100 -19.52 -8.88 8.12
N ASP A 101 -19.27 -7.69 7.60
CA ASP A 101 -19.18 -6.43 8.35
C ASP A 101 -18.21 -6.51 9.54
N TYR A 102 -17.04 -7.14 9.35
CA TYR A 102 -16.03 -7.30 10.41
C TYR A 102 -15.53 -5.97 10.97
N PHE A 103 -15.56 -4.90 10.17
CA PHE A 103 -15.20 -3.56 10.57
C PHE A 103 -16.42 -2.65 10.49
N ALA A 104 -16.93 -2.22 11.65
CA ALA A 104 -18.09 -1.34 11.69
C ALA A 104 -17.80 0.03 11.03
N GLY A 105 -18.80 0.59 10.35
CA GLY A 105 -18.71 1.93 9.75
C GLY A 105 -17.95 1.99 8.42
N THR A 106 -17.65 0.84 7.81
CA THR A 106 -17.01 0.75 6.48
C THR A 106 -18.02 0.41 5.39
N THR A 107 -17.64 0.65 4.14
CA THR A 107 -18.31 0.01 3.00
C THR A 107 -17.59 -1.31 2.69
N GLU A 108 -18.27 -2.44 2.86
CA GLU A 108 -17.78 -3.76 2.46
C GLU A 108 -18.28 -4.13 1.05
N THR A 109 -17.32 -4.45 0.17
CA THR A 109 -17.54 -5.05 -1.15
C THR A 109 -16.75 -6.33 -1.26
N ASP A 110 -17.42 -7.42 -1.60
CA ASP A 110 -16.80 -8.73 -1.71
C ASP A 110 -16.69 -9.14 -3.17
N TYR A 111 -15.54 -9.72 -3.51
CA TYR A 111 -15.28 -10.36 -4.78
C TYR A 111 -14.97 -11.84 -4.61
N THR A 112 -15.06 -12.57 -5.71
CA THR A 112 -14.64 -13.96 -5.81
C THR A 112 -13.64 -14.09 -6.96
N SER A 113 -12.54 -14.80 -6.70
CA SER A 113 -11.52 -15.16 -7.69
C SER A 113 -12.06 -16.12 -8.75
N GLU A 114 -11.26 -16.40 -9.78
CA GLU A 114 -11.59 -17.43 -10.77
C GLU A 114 -11.75 -18.83 -10.16
N ASP A 115 -11.04 -19.10 -9.06
CA ASP A 115 -11.05 -20.37 -8.32
C ASP A 115 -12.12 -20.44 -7.22
N GLY A 116 -12.94 -19.40 -7.06
CA GLY A 116 -14.00 -19.38 -6.05
C GLY A 116 -13.55 -18.87 -4.67
N GLU A 117 -12.34 -18.34 -4.54
CA GLU A 117 -11.81 -17.82 -3.27
C GLU A 117 -12.25 -16.38 -3.04
N LEU A 118 -12.46 -16.01 -1.78
CA LEU A 118 -13.08 -14.73 -1.45
C LEU A 118 -12.03 -13.61 -1.26
N ILE A 119 -12.35 -12.42 -1.78
CA ILE A 119 -11.61 -11.19 -1.53
C ILE A 119 -12.60 -10.21 -0.89
N ARG A 120 -12.39 -9.82 0.36
CA ARG A 120 -13.20 -8.80 1.03
C ARG A 120 -12.49 -7.46 0.98
N VAL A 121 -13.19 -6.42 0.57
CA VAL A 121 -12.65 -5.06 0.52
C VAL A 121 -13.43 -4.16 1.46
N TYR A 122 -12.73 -3.60 2.43
CA TYR A 122 -13.27 -2.69 3.43
C TYR A 122 -12.76 -1.28 3.18
N GLU A 123 -13.65 -0.40 2.72
CA GLU A 123 -13.36 1.01 2.49
C GLU A 123 -13.70 1.84 3.73
N PHE A 124 -12.69 2.47 4.33
CA PHE A 124 -12.85 3.33 5.48
C PHE A 124 -13.10 4.78 5.06
N LYS A 125 -13.45 5.62 6.02
CA LYS A 125 -13.64 7.05 5.80
C LYS A 125 -12.30 7.77 5.53
N ASN A 126 -11.22 7.29 6.13
CA ASN A 126 -9.88 7.84 6.04
C ASN A 126 -8.85 6.77 6.45
N SER A 127 -7.57 7.08 6.26
CA SER A 127 -6.47 6.14 6.56
C SER A 127 -6.36 5.83 8.05
N ALA A 128 -6.62 6.79 8.93
CA ALA A 128 -6.48 6.61 10.38
C ALA A 128 -7.49 5.59 10.94
N ASP A 129 -8.72 5.59 10.42
CA ASP A 129 -9.76 4.61 10.80
C ASP A 129 -9.36 3.19 10.36
N ALA A 130 -8.79 3.05 9.16
CA ALA A 130 -8.27 1.77 8.69
C ALA A 130 -7.07 1.29 9.52
N ASP A 131 -6.17 2.20 9.94
CA ASP A 131 -5.04 1.86 10.81
C ASP A 131 -5.51 1.45 12.21
N ALA A 132 -6.59 2.06 12.72
CA ALA A 132 -7.23 1.64 13.96
C ALA A 132 -7.87 0.24 13.82
N ALA A 133 -8.45 -0.07 12.67
CA ALA A 133 -9.03 -1.38 12.37
C ALA A 133 -7.98 -2.48 12.27
N VAL A 134 -6.82 -2.23 11.63
CA VAL A 134 -5.71 -3.21 11.57
C VAL A 134 -5.27 -3.64 12.97
N LYS A 135 -5.22 -2.73 13.94
CA LYS A 135 -4.84 -3.03 15.33
C LYS A 135 -5.81 -3.96 16.06
N LYS A 136 -7.01 -4.16 15.53
CA LYS A 136 -8.01 -5.09 16.07
C LYS A 136 -7.81 -6.51 15.58
N ILE A 137 -6.99 -6.73 14.55
CA ILE A 137 -6.68 -8.06 14.04
C ILE A 137 -5.63 -8.67 14.98
N SER A 138 -5.88 -9.90 15.44
CA SER A 138 -4.93 -10.63 16.29
C SER A 138 -3.63 -10.93 15.55
N SER A 139 -2.54 -11.15 16.30
CA SER A 139 -1.23 -11.48 15.72
C SER A 139 -1.19 -12.79 14.94
N ASP A 140 -2.17 -13.68 15.13
CA ASP A 140 -2.33 -14.90 14.33
C ASP A 140 -3.29 -14.73 13.15
N GLY A 141 -3.92 -13.56 13.02
CA GLY A 141 -4.86 -13.23 11.94
C GLY A 141 -6.18 -14.01 11.97
N LEU A 142 -6.51 -14.73 13.05
CA LEU A 142 -7.74 -15.54 13.13
C LEU A 142 -8.91 -14.82 13.79
N THR A 143 -8.61 -13.73 14.49
CA THR A 143 -9.54 -13.00 15.35
C THR A 143 -9.56 -11.53 14.96
N ILE A 144 -10.76 -10.93 14.94
CA ILE A 144 -10.94 -9.48 14.75
C ILE A 144 -11.76 -8.95 15.93
N ASP A 145 -11.22 -7.94 16.62
CA ASP A 145 -11.83 -7.31 17.80
C ASP A 145 -12.20 -8.33 18.90
N GLY A 146 -11.36 -9.35 19.09
CA GLY A 146 -11.56 -10.43 20.07
C GLY A 146 -12.53 -11.54 19.62
N ASN A 147 -13.15 -11.43 18.45
CA ASN A 147 -14.06 -12.45 17.92
C ASN A 147 -13.33 -13.37 16.94
N ALA A 148 -13.43 -14.68 17.15
CA ALA A 148 -12.91 -15.67 16.20
C ALA A 148 -13.76 -15.61 14.93
N VAL A 149 -13.13 -15.22 13.82
CA VAL A 149 -13.81 -15.01 12.53
C VAL A 149 -13.31 -15.95 11.45
N TYR A 150 -12.10 -16.49 11.60
CA TYR A 150 -11.46 -17.38 10.65
C TYR A 150 -10.95 -18.67 11.29
N THR A 151 -11.05 -19.77 10.54
CA THR A 151 -10.43 -21.06 10.90
C THR A 151 -9.06 -21.24 10.25
N THR A 152 -8.82 -20.54 9.14
CA THR A 152 -7.55 -20.51 8.40
C THR A 152 -7.13 -19.07 8.26
N LYS A 153 -5.85 -18.76 8.52
CA LYS A 153 -5.34 -17.39 8.47
C LYS A 153 -5.45 -16.84 7.04
N PRO A 154 -6.23 -15.77 6.80
CA PRO A 154 -6.28 -15.13 5.49
C PRO A 154 -5.10 -14.17 5.30
N HIS A 155 -4.99 -13.62 4.09
CA HIS A 155 -3.95 -12.65 3.74
C HIS A 155 -4.51 -11.22 3.84
N TYR A 156 -4.00 -10.45 4.80
CA TYR A 156 -4.42 -9.07 5.04
C TYR A 156 -3.50 -8.08 4.33
N TYR A 157 -4.06 -7.14 3.57
CA TYR A 157 -3.31 -6.08 2.89
C TYR A 157 -3.91 -4.71 3.19
N ARG A 158 -3.10 -3.66 3.02
CA ARG A 158 -3.47 -2.27 3.26
C ARG A 158 -3.04 -1.37 2.11
N LYS A 159 -3.95 -0.54 1.61
CA LYS A 159 -3.63 0.53 0.65
C LYS A 159 -4.55 1.72 0.85
N GLY A 160 -3.99 2.92 0.99
CA GLY A 160 -4.78 4.15 1.08
C GLY A 160 -5.64 4.21 2.33
N ASP A 161 -6.97 4.18 2.19
CA ASP A 161 -7.98 4.05 3.26
C ASP A 161 -8.72 2.70 3.24
N THR A 162 -8.16 1.70 2.54
CA THR A 162 -8.78 0.39 2.37
C THR A 162 -7.96 -0.76 2.94
N ILE A 163 -8.68 -1.74 3.49
CA ILE A 163 -8.15 -3.07 3.86
C ILE A 163 -8.69 -4.09 2.87
N VAL A 164 -7.81 -4.95 2.37
CA VAL A 164 -8.17 -6.09 1.52
C VAL A 164 -7.86 -7.37 2.29
N ILE A 165 -8.83 -8.27 2.40
CA ILE A 165 -8.66 -9.60 2.99
C ILE A 165 -8.85 -10.63 1.89
N TYR A 166 -7.82 -11.43 1.61
CA TYR A 166 -7.92 -12.55 0.70
C TYR A 166 -7.98 -13.87 1.48
N GLU A 167 -9.12 -14.56 1.37
CA GLU A 167 -9.45 -15.83 2.03
C GLU A 167 -9.22 -17.00 1.07
N GLY A 168 -8.01 -17.07 0.53
CA GLY A 168 -7.61 -18.12 -0.40
C GLY A 168 -6.19 -18.62 -0.14
N THR A 169 -5.83 -19.66 -0.90
CA THR A 169 -4.55 -20.35 -0.84
C THR A 169 -3.85 -20.41 -2.19
N ASN A 170 -4.43 -19.83 -3.24
CA ASN A 170 -3.80 -19.76 -4.55
C ASN A 170 -2.59 -18.82 -4.53
N ASP A 171 -1.39 -19.41 -4.62
CA ASP A 171 -0.09 -18.72 -4.63
C ASP A 171 0.01 -17.62 -5.70
N ALA A 172 -0.67 -17.76 -6.83
CA ALA A 172 -0.64 -16.77 -7.90
C ALA A 172 -1.41 -15.50 -7.50
N TYR A 173 -2.55 -15.62 -6.81
CA TYR A 173 -3.25 -14.48 -6.23
C TYR A 173 -2.46 -13.86 -5.07
N ILE A 174 -1.87 -14.69 -4.19
CA ILE A 174 -1.00 -14.20 -3.10
C ILE A 174 0.17 -13.39 -3.67
N THR A 175 0.83 -13.89 -4.72
CA THR A 175 1.94 -13.20 -5.39
C THR A 175 1.49 -11.89 -6.02
N GLU A 176 0.32 -11.87 -6.66
CA GLU A 176 -0.25 -10.67 -7.25
C GLU A 176 -0.53 -9.59 -6.19
N PHE A 177 -1.22 -9.97 -5.11
CA PHE A 177 -1.50 -9.07 -4.00
C PHE A 177 -0.22 -8.54 -3.35
N ASN A 178 0.78 -9.40 -3.15
CA ASN A 178 2.09 -8.99 -2.65
C ASN A 178 2.78 -7.98 -3.57
N THR A 179 2.64 -8.13 -4.88
CA THR A 179 3.22 -7.22 -5.87
C THR A 179 2.51 -5.86 -5.85
N LEU A 180 1.18 -5.85 -5.73
CA LEU A 180 0.37 -4.64 -5.78
C LEU A 180 0.38 -3.84 -4.47
N TYR A 181 0.40 -4.54 -3.33
CA TYR A 181 0.14 -3.98 -2.00
C TYR A 181 1.28 -4.19 -0.99
N GLY A 182 2.31 -4.94 -1.36
CA GLY A 182 3.38 -5.35 -0.44
C GLY A 182 3.00 -6.59 0.37
N ASN A 183 3.88 -6.99 1.30
CA ASN A 183 3.67 -8.19 2.12
C ASN A 183 2.40 -8.10 2.98
N PRO A 184 1.77 -9.23 3.34
CA PRO A 184 0.64 -9.23 4.23
C PRO A 184 0.98 -8.63 5.60
N LEU A 185 0.00 -7.99 6.22
CA LEU A 185 0.18 -7.29 7.50
C LEU A 185 0.54 -8.22 8.66
N ILE A 186 0.13 -9.50 8.60
CA ILE A 186 0.15 -10.49 9.71
C ILE A 186 0.42 -11.91 9.20
#